data_AF-A0A931YTS6-F1
#
_entry.id   AF-A0A931YTS6-F1
#
_cell.length_a   1.000
_cell.length_b   1.000
_cell.length_c   1.000
_cell.angle_alpha   90.00
_cell.angle_beta   90.00
_cell.angle_gamma   90.00
#
_symmetry.space_group_name_H-M   'P 1'
#
loop_
_entity.id
_entity.type
_entity.pdbx_description
1 polymer ?
#
loop_
_entity_poly.entity_id
_entity_poly.type
_entity_poly.pdbx_seq_one_letter_code
_entity_poly.pdbx_strand_id
1 'polypeptide(L)'
;MKYFLSIISSFFLCFYSICGWCGESEYIVWTSHYTKIPPVVDGKMDKAWETATFVTVMAREAIGGDKPIPVILRALHTEDTLYVMAKWHDTTKSDMRDPFIWNAEKKDYDRPSKPDDQFALEFPISGNFDIRMITLAHEYIADVWHWKAGRGNPIGWVDDKRHIISQKPIQNGVEYSMGGHGNVFIARLMDEGTSSYFLKPKPNAFEGNVVDSFEQRQPAGSLADVHGRGIHDGKNWTLEMSRKFNTGHSDDAVIDPTKENMCAIAVLDDELYWNHSVSPVITLRFIGNKTD
;
A
#
# COMPACT_ATOMS: atom_id res chain seq x y z
N MET A 1 51.56 -22.66 50.72
CA MET A 1 51.36 -23.92 49.96
C MET A 1 50.28 -23.66 48.92
N LYS A 2 50.63 -23.82 47.63
CA LYS A 2 49.80 -23.70 46.42
C LYS A 2 49.34 -22.30 46.03
N TYR A 3 49.30 -21.90 44.76
CA TYR A 3 50.10 -22.09 43.54
C TYR A 3 49.68 -20.91 42.65
N PHE A 4 50.64 -20.24 42.03
CA PHE A 4 50.42 -19.32 40.92
C PHE A 4 49.78 -20.08 39.75
N LEU A 5 48.72 -19.55 39.12
CA LEU A 5 48.36 -19.93 37.76
C LEU A 5 48.02 -18.68 36.95
N SER A 6 48.74 -18.57 35.85
CA SER A 6 48.78 -17.49 34.88
C SER A 6 48.14 -17.99 33.59
N ILE A 7 47.31 -17.14 32.98
CA ILE A 7 47.03 -16.97 31.53
C ILE A 7 46.51 -18.18 30.74
N ILE A 8 45.38 -18.01 30.05
CA ILE A 8 45.28 -18.00 28.57
C ILE A 8 43.92 -17.39 28.19
N SER A 9 44.01 -16.26 27.50
CA SER A 9 42.92 -15.58 26.80
C SER A 9 42.60 -16.37 25.52
N SER A 10 41.39 -16.91 25.42
CA SER A 10 40.89 -17.51 24.18
C SER A 10 40.13 -16.47 23.39
N PHE A 11 40.81 -15.92 22.39
CA PHE A 11 40.26 -15.03 21.36
C PHE A 11 39.39 -15.86 20.41
N PHE A 12 38.07 -15.84 20.60
CA PHE A 12 37.12 -16.42 19.64
C PHE A 12 37.01 -15.45 18.46
N LEU A 13 37.79 -15.71 17.40
CA LEU A 13 37.54 -15.14 16.08
C LEU A 13 36.25 -15.76 15.53
N CYS A 14 35.12 -15.09 15.73
CA CYS A 14 33.94 -15.30 14.90
C CYS A 14 34.28 -14.82 13.49
N PHE A 15 34.54 -15.76 12.59
CA PHE A 15 34.47 -15.50 11.16
C PHE A 15 33.05 -15.04 10.85
N TYR A 16 32.88 -13.74 10.61
CA TYR A 16 31.71 -13.22 9.93
C TYR A 16 31.66 -13.88 8.55
N SER A 17 30.82 -14.89 8.40
CA SER A 17 30.34 -15.31 7.08
C SER A 17 29.62 -14.11 6.47
N ILE A 18 30.31 -13.44 5.57
CA ILE A 18 29.70 -12.53 4.61
C ILE A 18 28.80 -13.40 3.74
N CYS A 19 27.54 -13.56 4.15
CA CYS A 19 26.51 -14.08 3.27
C CYS A 19 26.25 -12.96 2.26
N GLY A 20 26.96 -13.03 1.14
CA GLY A 20 26.70 -12.20 -0.03
C GLY A 20 25.33 -12.56 -0.57
N TRP A 21 24.30 -11.85 -0.10
CA TRP A 21 23.01 -11.81 -0.79
C TRP A 21 23.13 -10.77 -1.91
N CYS A 22 23.83 -11.15 -2.98
CA CYS A 22 23.68 -10.50 -4.27
C CYS A 22 22.52 -11.22 -4.97
N GLY A 23 21.30 -10.98 -4.51
CA GLY A 23 20.12 -11.32 -5.29
C GLY A 23 20.07 -10.32 -6.44
N GLU A 24 20.06 -10.81 -7.68
CA GLU A 24 19.61 -9.98 -8.81
C GLU A 24 18.28 -9.36 -8.39
N SER A 25 18.17 -8.01 -8.44
CA SER A 25 16.88 -7.39 -8.21
C SER A 25 15.95 -7.93 -9.28
N GLU A 26 14.92 -8.69 -8.91
CA GLU A 26 13.90 -9.15 -9.84
C GLU A 26 13.34 -7.91 -10.54
N TYR A 27 13.70 -7.75 -11.81
CA TYR A 27 13.25 -6.62 -12.62
C TYR A 27 11.83 -6.94 -13.09
N ILE A 28 10.84 -6.39 -12.39
CA ILE A 28 9.43 -6.62 -12.69
C ILE A 28 8.98 -5.58 -13.70
N VAL A 29 8.54 -6.03 -14.88
CA VAL A 29 7.90 -5.17 -15.89
C VAL A 29 6.39 -5.42 -15.87
N TRP A 30 5.64 -4.37 -15.59
CA TRP A 30 4.18 -4.37 -15.66
C TRP A 30 3.73 -3.56 -16.89
N THR A 31 2.97 -4.18 -17.78
CA THR A 31 2.61 -3.56 -19.07
C THR A 31 1.13 -3.17 -19.10
N SER A 32 0.87 -1.88 -19.26
CA SER A 32 -0.45 -1.33 -19.52
C SER A 32 -0.76 -1.32 -21.02
N HIS A 33 -1.90 -1.88 -21.41
CA HIS A 33 -2.35 -1.92 -22.81
C HIS A 33 -3.38 -0.82 -23.08
N TYR A 34 -3.22 -0.13 -24.21
CA TYR A 34 -4.19 0.87 -24.63
C TYR A 34 -5.54 0.22 -24.96
N THR A 35 -6.63 0.85 -24.53
CA THR A 35 -8.00 0.46 -24.87
C THR A 35 -8.87 1.69 -25.16
N LYS A 36 -9.75 1.55 -26.16
CA LYS A 36 -10.82 2.53 -26.44
C LYS A 36 -12.08 2.25 -25.60
N ILE A 37 -12.16 1.08 -24.97
CA ILE A 37 -13.26 0.63 -24.13
C ILE A 37 -12.67 0.43 -22.72
N PRO A 38 -12.68 1.46 -21.86
CA PRO A 38 -12.15 1.33 -20.52
C PRO A 38 -12.98 0.34 -19.70
N PRO A 39 -12.35 -0.37 -18.74
CA PRO A 39 -13.09 -1.22 -17.80
C PRO A 39 -13.97 -0.37 -16.89
N VAL A 40 -15.03 -0.97 -16.37
CA VAL A 40 -15.85 -0.37 -15.31
C VAL A 40 -15.23 -0.72 -13.96
N VAL A 41 -14.81 0.28 -13.18
CA VAL A 41 -14.23 0.09 -11.85
C VAL A 41 -15.32 -0.32 -10.84
N ASP A 42 -15.66 -1.61 -10.80
CA ASP A 42 -16.73 -2.17 -9.95
C ASP A 42 -16.29 -3.39 -9.12
N GLY A 43 -15.00 -3.75 -9.17
CA GLY A 43 -14.38 -4.87 -8.50
C GLY A 43 -14.53 -6.19 -9.26
N LYS A 44 -14.85 -6.16 -10.57
CA LYS A 44 -15.05 -7.37 -11.37
C LYS A 44 -14.15 -7.39 -12.60
N MET A 45 -13.71 -8.60 -12.95
CA MET A 45 -12.99 -8.81 -14.19
C MET A 45 -13.95 -8.85 -15.37
N ASP A 46 -14.25 -7.69 -15.94
CA ASP A 46 -14.97 -7.55 -17.19
C ASP A 46 -14.12 -7.93 -18.43
N LYS A 47 -14.76 -7.87 -19.61
CA LYS A 47 -14.14 -8.27 -20.87
C LYS A 47 -12.95 -7.39 -21.29
N ALA A 48 -12.90 -6.12 -20.87
CA ALA A 48 -11.78 -5.24 -21.23
C ALA A 48 -10.47 -5.80 -20.66
N TRP A 49 -10.51 -6.34 -19.44
CA TRP A 49 -9.35 -6.93 -18.78
C TRP A 49 -8.77 -8.17 -19.45
N GLU A 50 -9.54 -8.87 -20.28
CA GLU A 50 -9.05 -10.03 -21.05
C GLU A 50 -7.96 -9.63 -22.05
N THR A 51 -7.93 -8.36 -22.46
CA THR A 51 -6.92 -7.83 -23.39
C THR A 51 -5.60 -7.47 -22.72
N ALA A 52 -5.58 -7.28 -21.40
CA ALA A 52 -4.37 -6.97 -20.65
C ALA A 52 -3.56 -8.26 -20.37
N THR A 53 -2.24 -8.18 -20.49
CA THR A 53 -1.36 -9.19 -19.89
C THR A 53 -1.33 -9.03 -18.37
N PHE A 54 -1.29 -10.14 -17.63
CA PHE A 54 -1.05 -10.09 -16.21
C PHE A 54 0.44 -10.30 -15.87
N VAL A 55 0.86 -9.75 -14.74
CA VAL A 55 2.13 -10.09 -14.08
C VAL A 55 1.82 -10.56 -12.66
N THR A 56 2.56 -11.56 -12.17
CA THR A 56 2.49 -11.96 -10.77
C THR A 56 3.63 -11.32 -10.02
N VAL A 57 3.31 -10.52 -9.01
CA VAL A 57 4.26 -9.83 -8.13
C VAL A 57 4.26 -10.52 -6.78
N MET A 58 5.44 -10.88 -6.28
CA MET A 58 5.57 -11.46 -4.95
C MET A 58 5.78 -10.32 -3.93
N ALA A 59 4.71 -9.91 -3.25
CA ALA A 59 4.81 -8.98 -2.14
C ALA A 59 5.36 -9.72 -0.91
N ARG A 60 6.39 -9.18 -0.24
CA ARG A 60 7.08 -9.81 0.89
C ARG A 60 6.95 -8.94 2.13
N GLU A 61 6.87 -9.53 3.32
CA GLU A 61 6.76 -8.77 4.56
C GLU A 61 7.87 -7.70 4.64
N ALA A 62 7.47 -6.45 4.89
CA ALA A 62 8.38 -5.31 4.92
C ALA A 62 9.42 -5.43 6.06
N ILE A 63 9.08 -6.17 7.12
CA ILE A 63 9.94 -6.43 8.26
C ILE A 63 9.92 -7.92 8.60
N GLY A 64 11.05 -8.59 8.33
CA GLY A 64 11.41 -9.86 9.00
C GLY A 64 10.47 -11.05 8.79
N GLY A 65 10.02 -11.30 7.56
CA GLY A 65 9.17 -12.45 7.24
C GLY A 65 9.64 -13.29 6.04
N ASP A 66 8.94 -14.40 5.80
CA ASP A 66 9.26 -15.42 4.79
C ASP A 66 8.04 -15.90 3.98
N LYS A 67 6.89 -15.21 4.09
CA LYS A 67 5.62 -15.61 3.48
C LYS A 67 5.18 -14.60 2.43
N PRO A 68 5.69 -14.71 1.19
CA PRO A 68 5.30 -13.78 0.15
C PRO A 68 3.83 -14.00 -0.25
N ILE A 69 3.10 -12.90 -0.45
CA ILE A 69 1.75 -12.86 -1.00
C ILE A 69 1.86 -12.68 -2.52
N PRO A 70 1.43 -13.67 -3.33
CA PRO A 70 1.35 -13.50 -4.77
C PRO A 70 0.18 -12.58 -5.14
N VAL A 71 0.50 -11.46 -5.81
CA VAL A 71 -0.48 -10.50 -6.30
C VAL A 71 -0.47 -10.54 -7.83
N ILE A 72 -1.62 -10.82 -8.44
CA ILE A 72 -1.81 -10.74 -9.88
C ILE A 72 -2.19 -9.31 -10.23
N LEU A 73 -1.39 -8.65 -11.08
CA LEU A 73 -1.63 -7.30 -11.56
C LEU A 73 -1.94 -7.28 -13.05
N ARG A 74 -2.91 -6.46 -13.46
CA ARG A 74 -3.22 -6.11 -14.86
C ARG A 74 -3.35 -4.60 -14.98
N ALA A 75 -2.94 -4.04 -16.12
CA ALA A 75 -3.11 -2.62 -16.39
C ALA A 75 -3.67 -2.39 -17.79
N LEU A 76 -4.57 -1.41 -17.87
CA LEU A 76 -5.11 -0.84 -19.10
C LEU A 76 -4.97 0.67 -19.03
N HIS A 77 -5.00 1.33 -20.18
CA HIS A 77 -5.08 2.78 -20.21
C HIS A 77 -5.89 3.28 -21.39
N THR A 78 -6.44 4.48 -21.21
CA THR A 78 -7.02 5.30 -22.29
C THR A 78 -6.04 6.41 -22.65
N GLU A 79 -6.53 7.43 -23.35
CA GLU A 79 -5.75 8.65 -23.68
C GLU A 79 -5.21 9.39 -22.46
N ASP A 80 -5.91 9.32 -21.33
CA ASP A 80 -5.65 10.19 -20.17
C ASP A 80 -5.71 9.48 -18.82
N THR A 81 -6.08 8.19 -18.78
CA THR A 81 -6.40 7.48 -17.53
C THR A 81 -5.70 6.13 -17.48
N LEU A 82 -5.08 5.84 -16.34
CA LEU A 82 -4.59 4.52 -15.97
C LEU A 82 -5.69 3.76 -15.23
N TYR A 83 -5.88 2.49 -15.60
CA TYR A 83 -6.71 1.52 -14.91
C TYR A 83 -5.83 0.37 -14.45
N VAL A 84 -5.98 -0.03 -13.19
CA VAL A 84 -5.24 -1.14 -12.61
C VAL A 84 -6.20 -2.13 -11.98
N MET A 85 -5.88 -3.41 -12.12
CA MET A 85 -6.54 -4.49 -11.39
C MET A 85 -5.50 -5.24 -10.58
N ALA A 86 -5.81 -5.49 -9.30
CA ALA A 86 -5.04 -6.33 -8.41
C ALA A 86 -5.92 -7.48 -7.91
N LYS A 87 -5.35 -8.69 -7.83
CA LYS A 87 -6.00 -9.86 -7.25
C LYS A 87 -5.02 -10.62 -6.36
N TRP A 88 -5.42 -10.89 -5.12
CA TRP A 88 -4.65 -11.69 -4.17
C TRP A 88 -5.57 -12.65 -3.41
N HIS A 89 -4.98 -13.73 -2.94
CA HIS A 89 -5.69 -14.69 -2.09
C HIS A 89 -5.88 -14.11 -0.69
N ASP A 90 -7.06 -14.29 -0.13
CA ASP A 90 -7.44 -13.78 1.18
C ASP A 90 -8.55 -14.70 1.75
N THR A 91 -8.39 -15.14 2.99
CA THR A 91 -9.38 -16.03 3.65
C THR A 91 -10.10 -15.39 4.83
N THR A 92 -9.78 -14.13 5.13
CA THR A 92 -10.26 -13.42 6.31
C THR A 92 -11.41 -12.48 5.95
N LYS A 93 -11.33 -11.84 4.77
CA LYS A 93 -12.24 -10.79 4.28
C LYS A 93 -12.44 -9.73 5.36
N SER A 94 -11.35 -9.13 5.79
CA SER A 94 -11.37 -8.11 6.83
C SER A 94 -11.88 -6.80 6.24
N ASP A 95 -13.19 -6.59 6.23
CA ASP A 95 -13.82 -5.42 5.60
C ASP A 95 -14.38 -4.40 6.62
N MET A 96 -13.95 -4.47 7.89
CA MET A 96 -14.34 -3.50 8.93
C MET A 96 -13.18 -3.14 9.86
N ARG A 97 -12.75 -1.88 9.80
CA ARG A 97 -11.68 -1.33 10.66
C ARG A 97 -12.24 -0.91 12.02
N ASP A 98 -11.73 -1.48 13.11
CA ASP A 98 -12.12 -1.15 14.49
C ASP A 98 -13.64 -1.11 14.73
N PRO A 99 -14.44 -2.12 14.35
CA PRO A 99 -15.87 -2.07 14.55
C PRO A 99 -16.21 -1.96 16.05
N PHE A 100 -17.30 -1.27 16.34
CA PHE A 100 -17.89 -1.27 17.67
C PHE A 100 -18.56 -2.62 17.92
N ILE A 101 -18.14 -3.32 18.97
CA ILE A 101 -18.65 -4.64 19.34
C ILE A 101 -19.48 -4.51 20.63
N TRP A 102 -20.75 -4.90 20.57
CA TRP A 102 -21.64 -4.79 21.72
C TRP A 102 -21.19 -5.69 22.86
N ASN A 103 -21.06 -5.11 24.04
CA ASN A 103 -20.81 -5.81 25.28
C ASN A 103 -22.11 -5.83 26.11
N ALA A 104 -22.79 -6.98 26.13
CA ALA A 104 -24.08 -7.13 26.80
C ALA A 104 -24.00 -6.94 28.33
N GLU A 105 -22.85 -7.25 28.94
CA GLU A 105 -22.64 -7.09 30.38
C GLU A 105 -22.50 -5.60 30.75
N LYS A 106 -21.69 -4.87 29.98
CA LYS A 106 -21.48 -3.42 30.16
C LYS A 106 -22.67 -2.59 29.68
N LYS A 107 -23.51 -3.17 28.81
CA LYS A 107 -24.54 -2.46 28.04
C LYS A 107 -23.95 -1.27 27.27
N ASP A 108 -22.77 -1.48 26.70
CA ASP A 108 -21.99 -0.48 25.97
C ASP A 108 -21.18 -1.17 24.85
N TYR A 109 -20.57 -0.40 23.97
CA TYR A 109 -19.70 -0.90 22.90
C TYR A 109 -18.22 -0.89 23.29
N ASP A 110 -17.55 -2.03 23.12
CA ASP A 110 -16.10 -2.12 23.07
C ASP A 110 -15.61 -1.77 21.65
N ARG A 111 -14.38 -1.26 21.52
CA ARG A 111 -13.77 -0.92 20.22
C ARG A 111 -12.40 -1.58 20.07
N PRO A 112 -12.35 -2.90 19.81
CA PRO A 112 -11.10 -3.61 19.65
C PRO A 112 -10.32 -3.09 18.44
N SER A 113 -8.99 -3.15 18.53
CA SER A 113 -8.14 -2.86 17.37
C SER A 113 -8.24 -4.00 16.35
N LYS A 114 -8.94 -3.81 15.23
CA LYS A 114 -9.08 -4.78 14.14
C LYS A 114 -8.72 -4.15 12.79
N PRO A 115 -7.92 -4.83 11.95
CA PRO A 115 -7.58 -4.32 10.63
C PRO A 115 -8.79 -4.40 9.69
N ASP A 116 -8.72 -3.60 8.62
CA ASP A 116 -9.38 -3.89 7.36
C ASP A 116 -8.29 -4.16 6.30
N ASP A 117 -8.60 -4.99 5.32
CA ASP A 117 -7.71 -5.33 4.22
C ASP A 117 -7.42 -4.08 3.42
N GLN A 118 -6.16 -3.94 3.01
CA GLN A 118 -5.66 -2.76 2.34
C GLN A 118 -4.73 -3.14 1.20
N PHE A 119 -4.72 -2.27 0.20
CA PHE A 119 -3.83 -2.33 -0.94
C PHE A 119 -3.32 -0.92 -1.21
N ALA A 120 -2.02 -0.77 -1.38
CA ALA A 120 -1.42 0.50 -1.79
C ALA A 120 -0.70 0.34 -3.13
N LEU A 121 -0.80 1.34 -3.98
CA LEU A 121 0.03 1.53 -5.17
C LEU A 121 0.69 2.90 -5.05
N GLU A 122 2.02 2.94 -5.13
CA GLU A 122 2.77 4.19 -4.99
C GLU A 122 3.57 4.56 -6.24
N PHE A 123 3.65 5.87 -6.50
CA PHE A 123 4.40 6.46 -7.60
C PHE A 123 5.33 7.57 -7.06
N PRO A 124 6.57 7.68 -7.53
CA PRO A 124 7.46 8.74 -7.08
C PRO A 124 7.05 10.10 -7.62
N ILE A 125 7.02 11.11 -6.75
CA ILE A 125 6.84 12.52 -7.11
C ILE A 125 8.21 13.20 -7.28
N SER A 126 9.12 12.97 -6.33
CA SER A 126 10.46 13.58 -6.36
C SER A 126 11.45 12.83 -5.47
N GLY A 127 12.74 13.10 -5.68
CA GLY A 127 13.83 12.46 -4.94
C GLY A 127 14.19 11.08 -5.47
N ASN A 128 15.00 10.36 -4.71
CA ASN A 128 15.48 9.03 -5.09
C ASN A 128 14.59 7.98 -4.42
N PHE A 129 13.56 7.56 -5.15
CA PHE A 129 12.58 6.56 -4.69
C PHE A 129 13.25 5.25 -4.24
N ASP A 130 12.77 4.72 -3.11
CA ASP A 130 13.15 3.40 -2.57
C ASP A 130 11.88 2.75 -2.00
N ILE A 131 11.67 1.47 -2.26
CA ILE A 131 10.56 0.69 -1.68
C ILE A 131 10.67 0.60 -0.15
N ARG A 132 11.87 0.78 0.40
CA ARG A 132 12.09 0.83 1.84
C ARG A 132 11.92 2.26 2.34
N MET A 133 10.77 2.52 2.94
CA MET A 133 10.49 3.82 3.57
C MET A 133 11.42 4.13 4.75
N ILE A 134 11.90 3.10 5.46
CA ILE A 134 12.87 3.27 6.55
C ILE A 134 14.28 3.15 5.96
N THR A 135 14.78 4.25 5.38
CA THR A 135 16.07 4.31 4.70
C THR A 135 16.90 5.52 5.10
N LEU A 136 18.22 5.32 5.29
CA LEU A 136 19.20 6.39 5.49
C LEU A 136 19.98 6.71 4.19
N ALA A 137 19.64 6.05 3.09
CA ALA A 137 20.33 6.28 1.82
C ALA A 137 19.80 7.54 1.14
N HIS A 138 18.48 7.70 1.10
CA HIS A 138 17.80 8.64 0.21
C HIS A 138 16.60 9.30 0.89
N GLU A 139 16.21 10.46 0.37
CA GLU A 139 14.97 11.16 0.70
C GLU A 139 14.12 11.22 -0.57
N TYR A 140 12.81 11.08 -0.42
CA TYR A 140 11.87 11.13 -1.54
C TYR A 140 10.46 11.47 -1.09
N ILE A 141 9.64 11.85 -2.07
CA ILE A 141 8.19 12.02 -1.92
C ILE A 141 7.54 11.05 -2.88
N ALA A 142 6.57 10.29 -2.39
CA ALA A 142 5.76 9.37 -3.18
C ALA A 142 4.27 9.71 -3.03
N ASP A 143 3.56 9.65 -4.13
CA ASP A 143 2.12 9.58 -4.27
C ASP A 143 1.68 8.14 -3.94
N VAL A 144 0.56 7.95 -3.23
CA VAL A 144 0.13 6.68 -2.65
C VAL A 144 -1.39 6.53 -2.73
N TRP A 145 -1.84 5.73 -3.68
CA TRP A 145 -3.23 5.31 -3.80
C TRP A 145 -3.49 4.17 -2.82
N HIS A 146 -4.20 4.43 -1.73
CA HIS A 146 -4.30 3.50 -0.61
C HIS A 146 -5.74 3.03 -0.39
N TRP A 147 -6.10 1.94 -1.07
CA TRP A 147 -7.39 1.28 -0.96
C TRP A 147 -7.57 0.58 0.39
N LYS A 148 -8.82 0.62 0.90
CA LYS A 148 -9.21 0.17 2.24
C LYS A 148 -10.58 -0.50 2.18
N ALA A 149 -10.64 -1.78 2.49
CA ALA A 149 -11.84 -2.61 2.32
C ALA A 149 -13.07 -2.08 3.07
N GLY A 150 -12.89 -1.58 4.30
CA GLY A 150 -13.98 -1.12 5.17
C GLY A 150 -14.22 0.37 5.17
N ARG A 151 -13.49 1.15 4.37
CA ARG A 151 -13.49 2.61 4.47
C ARG A 151 -14.00 3.30 3.20
N GLY A 152 -13.13 3.58 2.24
CA GLY A 152 -13.53 4.21 0.97
C GLY A 152 -14.16 3.23 -0.02
N ASN A 153 -13.80 1.94 0.06
CA ASN A 153 -14.28 0.89 -0.85
C ASN A 153 -15.81 0.80 -0.98
N PRO A 154 -16.64 0.88 0.10
CA PRO A 154 -18.10 0.77 0.01
C PRO A 154 -18.76 1.78 -0.94
N ILE A 155 -18.14 2.93 -1.18
CA ILE A 155 -18.63 3.96 -2.12
C ILE A 155 -17.70 4.20 -3.32
N GLY A 156 -16.72 3.32 -3.57
CA GLY A 156 -15.93 3.33 -4.80
C GLY A 156 -14.74 4.30 -4.81
N TRP A 157 -14.18 4.61 -3.63
CA TRP A 157 -13.09 5.58 -3.49
C TRP A 157 -11.86 4.97 -2.82
N VAL A 158 -10.70 5.43 -3.25
CA VAL A 158 -9.39 5.10 -2.70
C VAL A 158 -8.85 6.35 -2.02
N ASP A 159 -8.16 6.21 -0.89
CA ASP A 159 -7.50 7.38 -0.32
C ASP A 159 -6.35 7.80 -1.23
N ASP A 160 -6.34 9.05 -1.68
CA ASP A 160 -5.16 9.68 -2.28
C ASP A 160 -4.29 10.33 -1.21
N LYS A 161 -2.99 10.03 -1.22
CA LYS A 161 -2.06 10.44 -0.16
C LYS A 161 -0.68 10.66 -0.74
N ARG A 162 0.14 11.34 0.06
CA ARG A 162 1.59 11.35 -0.12
C ARG A 162 2.36 10.90 1.10
N HIS A 163 3.44 10.19 0.84
CA HIS A 163 4.48 9.87 1.81
C HIS A 163 5.69 10.77 1.58
N ILE A 164 6.22 11.34 2.67
CA ILE A 164 7.48 12.10 2.66
C ILE A 164 8.48 11.37 3.54
N ILE A 165 9.59 10.95 2.95
CA ILE A 165 10.70 10.28 3.63
C ILE A 165 11.86 11.27 3.74
N SER A 166 12.25 11.58 4.98
CA SER A 166 13.36 12.50 5.26
C SER A 166 14.30 11.97 6.34
N GLN A 167 15.57 12.32 6.26
CA GLN A 167 16.60 12.11 7.28
C GLN A 167 16.65 13.28 8.28
N LYS A 168 15.79 14.28 8.11
CA LYS A 168 15.64 15.45 8.98
C LYS A 168 14.21 15.52 9.52
N PRO A 169 14.01 16.15 10.70
CA PRO A 169 12.67 16.39 11.21
C PRO A 169 11.80 17.15 10.21
N ILE A 170 10.59 16.65 9.98
CA ILE A 170 9.57 17.26 9.12
C ILE A 170 8.25 17.36 9.86
N GLN A 171 7.41 18.32 9.45
CA GLN A 171 6.09 18.48 10.03
C GLN A 171 5.25 17.20 9.84
N ASN A 172 4.56 16.77 10.91
CA ASN A 172 3.77 15.54 10.94
C ASN A 172 4.58 14.25 10.66
N GLY A 173 5.92 14.33 10.67
CA GLY A 173 6.79 13.17 10.54
C GLY A 173 6.86 12.38 11.84
N VAL A 174 6.66 11.07 11.74
CA VAL A 174 6.98 10.14 12.83
C VAL A 174 8.46 9.78 12.72
N GLU A 175 9.19 9.84 13.83
CA GLU A 175 10.62 9.49 13.91
C GLU A 175 10.85 7.99 14.09
N TYR A 176 11.81 7.46 13.34
CA TYR A 176 12.26 6.07 13.37
C TYR A 176 13.77 6.06 13.59
N SER A 177 14.21 5.54 14.73
CA SER A 177 15.65 5.45 15.04
C SER A 177 16.27 4.19 14.44
N MET A 178 17.39 4.36 13.73
CA MET A 178 18.14 3.27 13.12
C MET A 178 19.28 2.80 14.03
N GLY A 179 18.98 2.57 15.30
CA GLY A 179 19.95 2.01 16.26
C GLY A 179 21.24 2.83 16.42
N GLY A 180 21.14 4.16 16.34
CA GLY A 180 22.28 5.07 16.44
C GLY A 180 23.00 5.36 15.12
N HIS A 181 22.61 4.75 14.00
CA HIS A 181 23.15 5.04 12.67
C HIS A 181 22.54 6.28 12.00
N GLY A 182 21.44 6.78 12.56
CA GLY A 182 20.68 7.92 12.04
C GLY A 182 19.20 7.78 12.39
N ASN A 183 18.41 8.78 12.00
CA ASN A 183 16.96 8.77 12.16
C ASN A 183 16.30 9.02 10.81
N VAL A 184 15.14 8.41 10.61
CA VAL A 184 14.27 8.64 9.47
C VAL A 184 12.95 9.22 9.98
N PHE A 185 12.43 10.23 9.31
CA PHE A 185 11.15 10.85 9.60
C PHE A 185 10.21 10.57 8.44
N ILE A 186 9.07 9.95 8.75
CA ILE A 186 8.07 9.56 7.75
C ILE A 186 6.79 10.33 8.03
N ALA A 187 6.41 11.23 7.12
CA ALA A 187 5.10 11.86 7.13
C ALA A 187 4.17 11.15 6.14
N ARG A 188 2.96 10.81 6.58
CA ARG A 188 1.90 10.20 5.76
C ARG A 188 0.73 11.15 5.72
N LEU A 189 0.65 11.96 4.66
CA LEU A 189 -0.27 13.07 4.56
C LEU A 189 -1.40 12.69 3.61
N MET A 190 -2.63 13.02 3.98
CA MET A 190 -3.72 13.06 3.00
C MET A 190 -3.46 14.23 2.06
N ASP A 191 -3.86 14.08 0.80
CA ASP A 191 -3.80 15.17 -0.17
C ASP A 191 -4.88 16.22 0.11
N GLU A 192 -4.85 17.33 -0.62
CA GLU A 192 -5.79 18.42 -0.39
C GLU A 192 -7.24 17.97 -0.66
N GLY A 193 -8.15 18.26 0.27
CA GLY A 193 -9.59 18.12 0.07
C GLY A 193 -10.34 17.43 1.21
N THR A 194 -11.38 16.67 0.85
CA THR A 194 -12.25 15.96 1.79
C THR A 194 -12.20 14.46 1.55
N SER A 195 -11.92 13.68 2.60
CA SER A 195 -11.90 12.21 2.52
C SER A 195 -13.27 11.60 2.24
N SER A 196 -13.30 10.40 1.67
CA SER A 196 -14.52 9.63 1.36
C SER A 196 -15.22 9.01 2.58
N TYR A 197 -14.69 9.20 3.79
CA TYR A 197 -15.27 8.71 5.03
C TYR A 197 -14.79 9.51 6.25
N PHE A 198 -15.48 9.34 7.38
CA PHE A 198 -15.05 9.85 8.68
C PHE A 198 -15.36 8.83 9.79
N LEU A 199 -14.64 8.97 10.91
CA LEU A 199 -14.87 8.17 12.10
C LEU A 199 -16.19 8.58 12.77
N LYS A 200 -17.12 7.65 12.91
CA LYS A 200 -18.36 7.83 13.65
C LYS A 200 -18.08 7.97 15.15
N PRO A 201 -18.90 8.74 15.88
CA PRO A 201 -18.93 8.65 17.33
C PRO A 201 -19.37 7.24 17.76
N LYS A 202 -18.92 6.82 18.95
CA LYS A 202 -19.41 5.58 19.56
C LYS A 202 -20.93 5.64 19.72
N PRO A 203 -21.69 4.57 19.33
CA PRO A 203 -23.13 4.54 19.56
C PRO A 203 -23.48 4.68 21.04
N ASN A 204 -24.54 5.45 21.33
CA ASN A 204 -25.02 5.69 22.70
C ASN A 204 -26.12 4.70 23.13
N ALA A 205 -26.60 3.86 22.21
CA ALA A 205 -27.63 2.85 22.42
C ALA A 205 -27.34 1.62 21.56
N PHE A 206 -28.00 0.51 21.86
CA PHE A 206 -27.84 -0.73 21.08
C PHE A 206 -28.38 -0.56 19.65
N GLU A 207 -27.48 -0.66 18.68
CA GLU A 207 -27.74 -0.59 17.23
C GLU A 207 -27.44 -1.93 16.54
N GLY A 208 -27.05 -2.97 17.29
CA GLY A 208 -26.65 -4.27 16.78
C GLY A 208 -25.38 -4.79 17.46
N ASN A 209 -25.05 -6.07 17.24
CA ASN A 209 -23.88 -6.68 17.89
C ASN A 209 -22.54 -6.15 17.35
N VAL A 210 -22.51 -5.73 16.08
CA VAL A 210 -21.36 -5.19 15.39
C VAL A 210 -21.82 -3.94 14.64
N VAL A 211 -21.16 -2.81 14.85
CA VAL A 211 -21.45 -1.54 14.19
C VAL A 211 -20.17 -1.01 13.58
N ASP A 212 -20.24 -0.57 12.32
CA ASP A 212 -19.11 0.03 11.63
C ASP A 212 -18.65 1.31 12.35
N SER A 213 -17.32 1.48 12.43
CA SER A 213 -16.68 2.68 12.94
C SER A 213 -16.72 3.83 11.93
N PHE A 214 -16.91 3.58 10.65
CA PHE A 214 -16.79 4.57 9.60
C PHE A 214 -18.12 4.85 8.92
N GLU A 215 -18.33 6.10 8.55
CA GLU A 215 -19.44 6.54 7.71
C GLU A 215 -18.87 7.18 6.45
N GLN A 216 -19.41 6.75 5.31
CA GLN A 216 -18.97 7.23 4.00
C GLN A 216 -19.59 8.58 3.65
N ARG A 217 -18.85 9.39 2.92
CA ARG A 217 -19.27 10.70 2.39
C ARG A 217 -18.65 10.93 1.02
N GLN A 218 -19.18 11.89 0.26
CA GLN A 218 -18.56 12.27 -1.01
C GLN A 218 -17.21 12.94 -0.77
N PRO A 219 -16.12 12.46 -1.41
CA PRO A 219 -14.84 13.15 -1.37
C PRO A 219 -14.83 14.34 -2.32
N ALA A 220 -13.84 15.22 -2.15
CA ALA A 220 -13.60 16.37 -3.02
C ALA A 220 -12.12 16.77 -3.00
N GLY A 221 -11.67 17.53 -3.99
CA GLY A 221 -10.27 17.96 -4.14
C GLY A 221 -9.38 16.84 -4.72
N SER A 222 -8.07 16.97 -4.50
CA SER A 222 -7.06 15.95 -4.89
C SER A 222 -7.41 14.58 -4.30
N LEU A 223 -7.95 14.56 -3.07
CA LEU A 223 -8.45 13.35 -2.42
C LEU A 223 -9.54 12.57 -3.18
N ALA A 224 -10.13 13.18 -4.21
CA ALA A 224 -11.16 12.58 -5.05
C ALA A 224 -10.65 12.23 -6.46
N ASP A 225 -9.34 12.09 -6.67
CA ASP A 225 -8.80 11.72 -7.98
C ASP A 225 -8.80 10.20 -8.23
N VAL A 226 -8.67 9.39 -7.18
CA VAL A 226 -8.57 7.92 -7.31
C VAL A 226 -9.89 7.22 -7.00
N HIS A 227 -10.49 6.67 -8.05
CA HIS A 227 -11.60 5.73 -7.93
C HIS A 227 -11.09 4.32 -7.67
N GLY A 228 -11.81 3.54 -6.87
CA GLY A 228 -11.50 2.13 -6.73
C GLY A 228 -12.54 1.31 -5.99
N ARG A 229 -12.70 0.06 -6.43
CA ARG A 229 -13.67 -0.88 -5.90
C ARG A 229 -13.07 -2.29 -5.84
N GLY A 230 -13.19 -2.91 -4.68
CA GLY A 230 -12.78 -4.28 -4.42
C GLY A 230 -13.98 -5.15 -4.04
N ILE A 231 -14.02 -6.37 -4.60
CA ILE A 231 -14.98 -7.41 -4.24
C ILE A 231 -14.21 -8.65 -3.78
N HIS A 232 -14.64 -9.24 -2.68
CA HIS A 232 -14.15 -10.52 -2.19
C HIS A 232 -15.11 -11.66 -2.54
N ASP A 233 -14.59 -12.72 -3.15
CA ASP A 233 -15.37 -13.88 -3.61
C ASP A 233 -15.44 -15.05 -2.60
N GLY A 234 -14.96 -14.83 -1.37
CA GLY A 234 -14.79 -15.84 -0.33
C GLY A 234 -13.39 -16.46 -0.31
N LYS A 235 -12.56 -16.21 -1.33
CA LYS A 235 -11.17 -16.69 -1.40
C LYS A 235 -10.18 -15.63 -1.86
N ASN A 236 -10.62 -14.61 -2.57
CA ASN A 236 -9.74 -13.61 -3.17
C ASN A 236 -10.41 -12.26 -3.13
N TRP A 237 -9.61 -11.22 -2.92
CA TRP A 237 -9.97 -9.88 -3.36
C TRP A 237 -9.71 -9.74 -4.86
N THR A 238 -10.64 -9.10 -5.56
CA THR A 238 -10.42 -8.49 -6.88
C THR A 238 -10.67 -7.00 -6.75
N LEU A 239 -9.62 -6.21 -6.89
CA LEU A 239 -9.62 -4.76 -6.78
C LEU A 239 -9.37 -4.13 -8.13
N GLU A 240 -10.19 -3.16 -8.50
CA GLU A 240 -9.93 -2.23 -9.60
C GLU A 240 -9.71 -0.82 -9.05
N MET A 241 -8.75 -0.09 -9.63
CA MET A 241 -8.56 1.34 -9.35
C MET A 241 -8.30 2.09 -10.65
N SER A 242 -8.60 3.39 -10.67
CA SER A 242 -8.30 4.26 -11.80
C SER A 242 -7.99 5.69 -11.37
N ARG A 243 -7.08 6.33 -12.09
CA ARG A 243 -6.79 7.76 -11.97
C ARG A 243 -6.32 8.31 -13.30
N LYS A 244 -6.55 9.59 -13.53
CA LYS A 244 -5.91 10.31 -14.63
C LYS A 244 -4.39 10.26 -14.52
N PHE A 245 -3.70 10.31 -15.66
CA PHE A 245 -2.25 10.42 -15.75
C PHE A 245 -1.73 11.70 -15.11
N ASN A 246 -2.46 12.79 -15.32
CA ASN A 246 -2.18 14.09 -14.74
C ASN A 246 -3.47 14.67 -14.19
N THR A 247 -3.56 14.80 -12.87
CA THR A 247 -4.70 15.36 -12.14
C THR A 247 -4.67 16.89 -12.10
N GLY A 248 -3.49 17.49 -12.31
CA GLY A 248 -3.24 18.92 -12.16
C GLY A 248 -2.90 19.34 -10.73
N HIS A 249 -2.87 18.39 -9.79
CA HIS A 249 -2.55 18.60 -8.39
C HIS A 249 -1.04 18.40 -8.13
N SER A 250 -0.45 19.26 -7.30
CA SER A 250 1.01 19.27 -7.04
C SER A 250 1.45 18.20 -6.03
N ASP A 251 0.48 17.65 -5.30
CA ASP A 251 0.57 16.55 -4.37
C ASP A 251 0.54 15.17 -5.04
N ASP A 252 0.29 15.12 -6.36
CA ASP A 252 0.18 13.87 -7.11
C ASP A 252 1.36 13.68 -8.06
N ALA A 253 1.73 12.42 -8.29
CA ALA A 253 2.70 12.07 -9.32
C ALA A 253 2.06 12.18 -10.72
N VAL A 254 2.75 12.79 -11.68
CA VAL A 254 2.36 12.68 -13.09
C VAL A 254 2.84 11.33 -13.63
N ILE A 255 1.91 10.51 -14.10
CA ILE A 255 2.21 9.24 -14.76
C ILE A 255 2.38 9.53 -16.26
N ASP A 256 3.61 9.47 -16.76
CA ASP A 256 3.91 9.80 -18.16
C ASP A 256 3.81 8.54 -19.04
N PRO A 257 2.76 8.37 -19.87
CA PRO A 257 2.60 7.17 -20.67
C PRO A 257 3.66 7.04 -21.78
N THR A 258 4.48 8.07 -22.03
CA THR A 258 5.56 8.01 -23.01
C THR A 258 6.87 7.46 -22.46
N LYS A 259 6.92 7.18 -21.15
CA LYS A 259 8.10 6.72 -20.42
C LYS A 259 7.80 5.47 -19.60
N GLU A 260 8.87 4.84 -19.13
CA GLU A 260 8.77 3.88 -18.04
C GLU A 260 8.56 4.63 -16.73
N ASN A 261 7.60 4.17 -15.92
CA ASN A 261 7.25 4.75 -14.64
C ASN A 261 7.58 3.75 -13.54
N MET A 262 8.33 4.16 -12.52
CA MET A 262 8.56 3.31 -11.36
C MET A 262 7.34 3.33 -10.44
N CYS A 263 6.99 2.19 -9.87
CA CYS A 263 6.00 2.08 -8.82
C CYS A 263 6.31 0.90 -7.89
N ALA A 264 5.56 0.80 -6.80
CA ALA A 264 5.54 -0.37 -5.94
C ALA A 264 4.15 -0.58 -5.37
N ILE A 265 3.89 -1.80 -4.88
CA ILE A 265 2.63 -2.14 -4.23
C ILE A 265 2.87 -2.57 -2.78
N ALA A 266 1.86 -2.38 -1.95
CA ALA A 266 1.78 -2.99 -0.63
C ALA A 266 0.43 -3.67 -0.40
N VAL A 267 0.42 -4.76 0.37
CA VAL A 267 -0.77 -5.51 0.77
C VAL A 267 -0.78 -5.62 2.29
N LEU A 268 -1.94 -5.36 2.89
CA LEU A 268 -2.25 -5.69 4.28
C LEU A 268 -3.47 -6.60 4.25
N ASP A 269 -3.28 -7.89 4.50
CA ASP A 269 -4.34 -8.91 4.58
C ASP A 269 -4.52 -9.27 6.06
N ASP A 270 -5.64 -8.85 6.65
CA ASP A 270 -5.92 -8.96 8.09
C ASP A 270 -4.75 -8.47 8.98
N GLU A 271 -4.08 -7.41 8.54
CA GLU A 271 -2.88 -6.90 9.22
C GLU A 271 -2.92 -5.40 9.51
N LEU A 272 -2.32 -5.05 10.65
CA LEU A 272 -2.07 -3.67 11.02
C LEU A 272 -0.69 -3.23 10.49
N TYR A 273 -0.64 -1.97 10.10
CA TYR A 273 0.48 -1.17 9.59
C TYR A 273 1.88 -1.82 9.48
N TRP A 274 2.44 -2.37 10.56
CA TRP A 274 3.84 -2.82 10.60
C TRP A 274 4.13 -4.14 9.90
N ASN A 275 3.11 -4.97 9.68
CA ASN A 275 3.30 -6.33 9.20
C ASN A 275 3.11 -6.46 7.68
N HIS A 276 2.71 -5.37 7.02
CA HIS A 276 2.40 -5.34 5.59
C HIS A 276 3.48 -5.95 4.70
N SER A 277 3.04 -6.47 3.55
CA SER A 277 3.92 -6.99 2.50
C SER A 277 4.10 -5.98 1.37
N VAL A 278 5.32 -5.82 0.85
CA VAL A 278 5.68 -4.89 -0.23
C VAL A 278 6.31 -5.61 -1.41
N SER A 279 6.12 -5.11 -2.62
CA SER A 279 6.82 -5.61 -3.80
C SER A 279 8.27 -5.11 -3.89
N PRO A 280 9.11 -5.75 -4.73
CA PRO A 280 10.24 -5.06 -5.36
C PRO A 280 9.78 -3.83 -6.17
N VAL A 281 10.73 -3.02 -6.66
CA VAL A 281 10.41 -1.95 -7.62
C VAL A 281 9.80 -2.56 -8.88
N ILE A 282 8.69 -1.99 -9.34
CA ILE A 282 7.99 -2.36 -10.56
C ILE A 282 8.22 -1.26 -11.59
N THR A 283 8.55 -1.66 -12.82
CA THR A 283 8.60 -0.77 -13.98
C THR A 283 7.28 -0.88 -14.74
N LEU A 284 6.42 0.14 -14.63
CA LEU A 284 5.19 0.27 -15.41
C LEU A 284 5.50 0.90 -16.78
N ARG A 285 5.16 0.17 -17.86
CA ARG A 285 5.28 0.63 -19.24
C ARG A 285 3.92 0.64 -19.94
N PHE A 286 3.76 1.56 -20.89
CA PHE A 286 2.53 1.72 -21.66
C PHE A 286 2.78 1.28 -23.10
N ILE A 287 1.85 0.50 -23.67
CA ILE A 287 1.92 0.05 -25.06
C ILE A 287 0.59 0.23 -25.80
N GLY A 288 0.69 0.46 -27.10
CA GLY A 288 -0.43 0.88 -27.95
C GLY A 288 -0.68 2.38 -27.78
N ASN A 289 -0.97 3.06 -28.89
CA ASN A 289 -1.26 4.49 -28.88
C ASN A 289 -2.57 4.79 -29.62
N LYS A 290 -3.08 6.02 -29.44
CA LYS A 290 -4.21 6.60 -30.20
C LYS A 290 -4.16 6.34 -31.72
N THR A 291 -2.96 6.18 -32.28
CA THR A 291 -2.67 6.15 -33.71
C THR A 291 -2.51 4.76 -34.32
N ASP A 292 -2.68 3.68 -33.55
CA ASP A 292 -2.79 2.31 -34.12
C ASP A 292 -4.25 1.94 -34.46
#